data_AF-A0A537ET11-F1
#
_entry.id   AF-A0A537ET11-F1
#
_cell.length_a   1.000
_cell.length_b   1.000
_cell.length_c   1.000
_cell.angle_alpha   90.00
_cell.angle_beta   90.00
_cell.angle_gamma   90.00
#
_symmetry.space_group_name_H-M   'P 1'
#
loop_
_entity.id
_entity.type
_entity.pdbx_description
1 polymer ?
#
loop_
_entity_poly.entity_id
_entity_poly.type
_entity_poly.pdbx_seq_one_letter_code
_entity_poly.pdbx_strand_id
1 'polypeptide(L)'
;MNQPFLLYGFVGNHEGSIENYQMLVKLGIQSTLVSNSTYANAPVLTTFWHIVRDNETWTFPMTLSVNQVGNNTRIIFELWSYNVPASNFEYTGLWNQIWLNVTA
;
A
#
# COMPACT_ATOMS: atom_id res chain seq x y z
N MET A 1 2.38 -19.85 -12.97
CA MET A 1 1.84 -18.62 -12.34
C MET A 1 2.18 -18.58 -10.85
N ASN A 2 2.25 -17.38 -10.25
CA ASN A 2 3.03 -17.02 -9.04
C ASN A 2 4.48 -16.61 -9.35
N GLN A 3 4.70 -15.86 -10.45
CA GLN A 3 6.01 -15.28 -10.71
C GLN A 3 6.15 -14.01 -9.85
N PRO A 4 7.14 -13.95 -8.94
CA PRO A 4 7.39 -12.74 -8.19
C PRO A 4 7.94 -11.65 -9.11
N PHE A 5 7.53 -10.42 -8.88
CA PHE A 5 8.12 -9.23 -9.48
C PHE A 5 8.50 -8.23 -8.38
N LEU A 6 9.51 -7.42 -8.68
CA LEU A 6 10.05 -6.44 -7.75
C LEU A 6 9.52 -5.05 -8.08
N LEU A 7 8.93 -4.39 -7.10
CA LEU A 7 8.67 -2.96 -7.08
C LEU A 7 9.50 -2.32 -5.97
N TYR A 8 9.66 -1.00 -6.02
CA TYR A 8 10.23 -0.22 -4.91
C TYR A 8 9.18 0.73 -4.36
N GLY A 9 9.01 0.69 -3.04
CA GLY A 9 8.21 1.65 -2.30
C GLY A 9 9.05 2.86 -1.90
N PHE A 10 8.41 4.02 -1.85
CA PHE A 10 9.00 5.28 -1.40
C PHE A 10 7.98 5.99 -0.51
N VAL A 11 8.37 6.34 0.71
CA VAL A 11 7.59 7.16 1.65
C VAL A 11 8.50 8.24 2.21
N GLY A 12 8.15 9.51 2.02
CA GLY A 12 8.81 10.64 2.66
C GLY A 12 7.94 11.17 3.79
N ASN A 13 8.53 11.45 4.94
CA ASN A 13 7.83 12.08 6.05
C ASN A 13 8.13 13.59 6.07
N HIS A 14 7.08 14.41 6.00
CA HIS A 14 7.16 15.87 6.11
C HIS A 14 6.11 16.43 7.08
N GLU A 15 5.68 15.63 8.06
CA GLU A 15 4.64 16.00 9.03
C GLU A 15 5.16 16.88 10.18
N GLY A 16 6.47 17.09 10.31
CA GLY A 16 7.08 17.80 11.44
C GLY A 16 7.25 16.94 12.70
N SER A 17 6.92 15.65 12.62
CA SER A 17 7.01 14.66 13.71
C SER A 17 7.57 13.33 13.21
N ILE A 18 7.95 12.45 14.14
CA ILE A 18 8.25 11.05 13.83
C ILE A 18 6.94 10.29 13.58
N GLU A 19 6.86 9.57 12.48
CA GLU A 19 5.68 8.79 12.10
C GLU A 19 6.00 7.30 12.03
N ASN A 20 5.07 6.47 12.48
CA ASN A 20 5.11 5.04 12.21
C ASN A 20 4.13 4.75 11.09
N TYR A 21 4.65 4.53 9.88
CA TYR A 21 3.84 4.26 8.71
C TYR A 21 3.65 2.77 8.49
N GLN A 22 2.48 2.43 7.95
CA GLN A 22 2.13 1.11 7.46
C GLN A 22 1.65 1.22 6.02
N MET A 23 2.25 0.45 5.12
CA MET A 23 1.86 0.34 3.72
C MET A 23 1.09 -0.96 3.52
N LEU A 24 -0.21 -0.87 3.25
CA LEU A 24 -1.04 -2.01 2.85
C LEU A 24 -1.02 -2.14 1.33
N VAL A 25 -0.62 -3.31 0.85
CA VAL A 25 -0.70 -3.67 -0.57
C VAL A 25 -1.90 -4.58 -0.75
N LYS A 26 -2.88 -4.18 -1.56
CA LYS A 26 -4.14 -4.90 -1.76
C LYS A 26 -4.36 -5.30 -3.22
N LEU A 27 -5.06 -6.41 -3.43
CA LEU A 27 -5.46 -6.89 -4.75
C LEU A 27 -6.91 -6.49 -5.05
N GLY A 28 -7.10 -5.45 -5.84
CA GLY A 28 -8.41 -4.99 -6.29
C GLY A 28 -8.78 -5.48 -7.69
N ILE A 29 -10.01 -5.17 -8.06
CA ILE A 29 -10.57 -5.33 -9.40
C ILE A 29 -11.07 -3.97 -9.91
N GLN A 30 -11.63 -3.94 -11.13
CA GLN A 30 -12.12 -2.72 -11.75
C GLN A 30 -13.11 -1.93 -10.90
N SER A 31 -14.02 -2.61 -10.20
CA SER A 31 -15.06 -2.01 -9.38
C SER A 31 -14.64 -1.72 -7.93
N THR A 32 -13.44 -2.09 -7.51
CA THR A 32 -12.97 -1.76 -6.16
C THR A 32 -12.95 -0.23 -6.03
N LEU A 33 -13.44 0.32 -4.92
CA LEU A 33 -13.39 1.77 -4.67
C LEU A 33 -12.17 2.09 -3.81
N VAL A 34 -11.47 3.18 -4.11
CA VAL A 34 -10.40 3.74 -3.28
C VAL A 34 -10.30 5.24 -3.58
N SER A 35 -10.13 6.05 -2.53
CA SER A 35 -10.02 7.50 -2.62
C SER A 35 -9.29 8.05 -1.40
N ASN A 36 -9.08 9.36 -1.32
CA ASN A 36 -8.49 10.01 -0.16
C ASN A 36 -9.34 9.90 1.12
N SER A 37 -10.63 9.57 1.00
CA SER A 37 -11.54 9.41 2.15
C SER A 37 -12.04 7.98 2.33
N THR A 38 -11.63 7.04 1.47
CA THR A 38 -12.14 5.67 1.47
C THR A 38 -11.03 4.71 1.10
N TYR A 39 -10.61 3.88 2.05
CA TYR A 39 -9.69 2.78 1.79
C TYR A 39 -10.38 1.68 0.96
N ALA A 40 -9.59 0.89 0.24
CA ALA A 40 -10.09 -0.20 -0.58
C ALA A 40 -10.59 -1.37 0.27
N ASN A 41 -11.83 -1.78 0.01
CA ASN A 41 -12.33 -3.07 0.45
C ASN A 41 -11.86 -4.17 -0.51
N ALA A 42 -10.65 -4.67 -0.28
CA ALA A 42 -9.98 -5.67 -1.10
C ALA A 42 -9.00 -6.52 -0.26
N PRO A 43 -8.70 -7.77 -0.65
CA PRO A 43 -7.74 -8.62 0.06
C PRO A 43 -6.35 -7.98 0.14
N VAL A 44 -5.75 -8.04 1.33
CA VAL A 44 -4.35 -7.63 1.55
C VAL A 44 -3.43 -8.72 1.00
N LEU A 45 -2.53 -8.33 0.10
CA LEU A 45 -1.44 -9.17 -0.41
C LEU A 45 -0.28 -9.21 0.58
N THR A 46 0.10 -8.04 1.10
CA THR A 46 1.19 -7.90 2.07
C THR A 46 1.11 -6.55 2.78
N THR A 47 1.84 -6.44 3.88
CA THR A 47 1.94 -5.23 4.69
C THR A 47 3.40 -4.96 5.01
N PHE A 48 3.81 -3.71 4.86
CA PHE A 48 5.12 -3.22 5.31
C PHE A 48 4.91 -2.14 6.36
N TRP A 49 5.86 -1.98 7.29
CA TRP A 49 5.82 -0.91 8.28
C TRP A 49 7.23 -0.39 8.56
N HIS A 50 7.33 0.90 8.89
CA HIS A 50 8.59 1.54 9.24
C HIS A 50 8.34 2.82 10.02
N ILE A 51 9.21 3.10 10.99
CA ILE A 51 9.24 4.38 11.72
C ILE A 51 10.12 5.36 10.94
N VAL A 52 9.57 6.47 10.47
CA VAL A 52 10.25 7.46 9.62
C VAL A 52 10.31 8.78 10.37
N ARG A 53 11.49 9.34 10.61
CA ARG A 53 11.64 10.66 11.27
C ARG A 53 11.17 11.78 10.35
N ASP A 54 10.91 12.95 10.93
CA ASP A 54 10.64 14.15 10.15
C ASP A 54 11.78 14.41 9.15
N ASN A 55 11.40 14.74 7.90
CA ASN A 55 12.28 14.91 6.74
C ASN A 55 13.13 13.68 6.36
N GLU A 56 12.84 12.50 6.92
CA GLU A 56 13.44 11.24 6.50
C GLU A 56 12.64 10.60 5.36
N THR A 57 13.31 9.75 4.59
CA THR A 57 12.70 8.96 3.53
C THR A 57 12.94 7.47 3.78
N TRP A 58 11.90 6.68 3.57
CA TRP A 58 11.95 5.23 3.56
C TRP A 58 11.78 4.72 2.12
N THR A 59 12.84 4.13 1.56
CA THR A 59 12.81 3.42 0.28
C THR A 59 13.04 1.93 0.53
N PHE A 60 12.19 1.05 -0.01
CA PHE A 60 12.26 -0.37 0.29
C PHE A 60 11.81 -1.26 -0.88
N PRO A 61 12.42 -2.45 -1.03
CA PRO A 61 11.99 -3.41 -2.05
C PRO A 61 10.67 -4.08 -1.63
N MET A 62 9.79 -4.26 -2.60
CA MET A 62 8.52 -4.97 -2.48
C MET A 62 8.49 -6.11 -3.50
N THR A 63 8.80 -7.32 -3.06
CA THR A 63 8.59 -8.52 -3.87
C THR A 63 7.14 -8.94 -3.76
N LEU A 64 6.40 -8.83 -4.86
CA LEU A 64 4.97 -9.14 -4.91
C LEU A 64 4.71 -10.30 -5.87
N SER A 65 3.64 -11.04 -5.62
CA SER A 65 3.10 -11.99 -6.57
C SER A 65 1.59 -11.93 -6.60
N VAL A 66 1.02 -12.18 -7.78
CA VAL A 66 -0.43 -12.21 -8.01
C VAL A 66 -0.78 -13.60 -8.50
N ASN A 67 -1.61 -14.29 -7.73
CA ASN A 67 -1.95 -15.71 -7.96
C ASN A 67 -3.32 -15.89 -8.61
N GLN A 68 -3.93 -14.80 -9.05
CA GLN A 68 -5.27 -14.79 -9.63
C GLN A 68 -5.20 -14.24 -11.05
N VAL A 69 -5.54 -15.08 -12.03
CA VAL A 69 -5.78 -14.67 -13.42
C VAL A 69 -6.96 -13.70 -13.44
N GLY A 70 -6.83 -12.63 -14.22
CA GLY A 70 -7.86 -11.61 -14.30
C GLY A 70 -7.49 -10.50 -15.26
N ASN A 71 -8.51 -9.97 -15.95
CA ASN A 71 -8.40 -8.72 -16.68
C ASN A 71 -8.80 -7.57 -15.77
N ASN A 72 -8.17 -6.40 -15.93
CA ASN A 72 -8.43 -5.21 -15.11
C ASN A 72 -8.27 -5.49 -13.60
N THR A 73 -7.27 -6.29 -13.25
CA THR A 73 -6.80 -6.44 -11.88
C THR A 73 -5.98 -5.21 -11.51
N ARG A 74 -5.98 -4.83 -10.25
CA ARG A 74 -5.14 -3.72 -9.77
C ARG A 74 -4.46 -4.02 -8.46
N ILE A 75 -3.23 -3.56 -8.33
CA ILE A 75 -2.50 -3.53 -7.06
C ILE A 75 -2.70 -2.13 -6.48
N ILE A 76 -3.27 -2.06 -5.29
CA ILE A 76 -3.58 -0.83 -4.58
C ILE A 76 -2.60 -0.71 -3.42
N PHE A 77 -1.98 0.45 -3.27
CA PHE A 77 -1.08 0.79 -2.18
C PHE A 77 -1.77 1.82 -1.31
N GLU A 78 -1.93 1.55 -0.03
CA GLU A 78 -2.53 2.47 0.93
C GLU A 78 -1.52 2.78 2.03
N LEU A 79 -1.33 4.06 2.32
CA LEU A 79 -0.51 4.49 3.44
C LEU A 79 -1.38 4.75 4.67
N TRP A 80 -0.95 4.21 5.79
CA TRP A 80 -1.58 4.33 7.09
C TRP A 80 -0.54 4.87 8.08
N SER A 81 -0.97 5.67 9.04
CA SER A 81 -0.12 6.21 10.12
C SER A 81 -0.60 5.73 11.47
N TYR A 82 0.31 5.41 12.38
CA TYR A 82 -0.05 4.97 13.71
C TYR A 82 -0.49 6.14 14.59
N ASN A 83 -1.76 6.15 15.00
CA ASN A 83 -2.28 7.07 15.98
C ASN A 83 -1.93 6.56 17.38
N VAL A 84 -0.98 7.23 18.05
CA VAL A 84 -0.50 6.82 19.39
C VAL A 84 -1.61 6.90 20.45
N PRO A 85 -2.38 8.00 20.59
CA PRO A 85 -3.50 8.05 21.52
C PRO A 85 -4.55 6.95 21.32
N ALA A 86 -4.93 6.66 20.08
CA ALA A 86 -5.93 5.65 19.74
C ALA A 86 -5.37 4.22 19.69
N SER A 87 -4.04 4.06 19.74
CA SER A 87 -3.33 2.78 19.65
C SER A 87 -3.74 1.93 18.42
N ASN A 88 -3.90 2.58 17.28
CA ASN A 88 -4.28 1.93 16.03
C ASN A 88 -3.64 2.62 14.81
N PHE A 89 -3.74 1.99 13.65
CA PHE A 89 -3.38 2.62 12.37
C PHE A 89 -4.61 3.30 11.77
N GLU A 90 -4.43 4.52 11.30
CA GLU A 90 -5.44 5.32 10.63
C GLU A 90 -5.07 5.57 9.17
N TYR A 91 -6.08 5.55 8.31
CA TYR A 91 -5.88 5.75 6.87
C TYR A 91 -5.52 7.21 6.61
N THR A 92 -4.37 7.45 6.00
CA THR A 92 -3.89 8.81 5.73
C THR A 92 -4.63 9.50 4.59
N GLY A 93 -5.37 8.74 3.77
CA GLY A 93 -5.90 9.23 2.50
C GLY A 93 -4.88 9.25 1.36
N LEU A 94 -3.64 8.83 1.60
CA LEU A 94 -2.62 8.68 0.57
C LEU A 94 -2.63 7.24 0.03
N TRP A 95 -2.77 7.13 -1.28
CA TRP A 95 -2.84 5.85 -1.97
C TRP A 95 -2.33 5.97 -3.40
N ASN A 96 -1.93 4.83 -3.98
CA ASN A 96 -1.54 4.70 -5.38
C ASN A 96 -2.05 3.38 -5.95
N GLN A 97 -2.04 3.22 -7.28
CA GLN A 97 -2.44 1.96 -7.91
C GLN A 97 -1.69 1.65 -9.19
N ILE A 98 -1.61 0.36 -9.52
CA ILE A 98 -1.12 -0.16 -10.80
C ILE A 98 -2.17 -1.10 -11.39
N TRP A 99 -2.53 -0.90 -12.66
CA TRP A 99 -3.41 -1.81 -13.41
C TRP A 99 -2.61 -2.90 -14.10
N LEU A 100 -3.12 -4.13 -14.05
CA LEU A 100 -2.48 -5.31 -14.59
C LEU A 100 -3.53 -6.21 -15.26
N ASN A 101 -3.14 -6.84 -16.36
CA ASN A 101 -3.80 -8.03 -16.86
C ASN A 101 -2.94 -9.23 -16.48
N VAL A 102 -3.53 -10.19 -15.77
CA VAL A 102 -2.85 -11.41 -15.32
C VAL A 102 -3.34 -12.55 -16.21
N THR A 103 -2.46 -13.06 -17.07
CA THR A 103 -2.75 -14.14 -18.02
C THR A 103 -2.16 -15.47 -17.54
N ALA A 104 -2.72 -16.58 -18.05
CA ALA A 104 -2.29 -17.95 -17.71
C ALA A 104 -0.97 -18.35 -18.37
#